data_AF-A0A538R2T0-F1
#
_entry.id   AF-A0A538R2T0-F1
#
_cell.length_a   1.000
_cell.length_b   1.000
_cell.length_c   1.000
_cell.angle_alpha   90.00
_cell.angle_beta   90.00
_cell.angle_gamma   90.00
#
_symmetry.space_group_name_H-M   'P 1'
#
loop_
_entity.id
_entity.type
_entity.pdbx_description
1 polymer ?
#
loop_
_entity_poly.entity_id
_entity_poly.type
_entity_poly.pdbx_seq_one_letter_code
_entity_poly.pdbx_strand_id
1 'polypeptide(L)'
;MSAFEEVMAAELTWMARAGLPARTVRLTVQECLLTRIGRGPLGAREVSDAVEAAVRAACRLVRELDAPDELVEAVCRGALEAVRGHGGASAQWLPTAAGAAHAVLEELARERGDEATWRWLVRREPGW
;
A
#
# COMPACT_ATOMS: atom_id res chain seq x y z
N MET A 1 0.64 9.93 12.09
CA MET A 1 -0.23 8.88 11.54
C MET A 1 -1.54 9.50 11.14
N SER A 2 -2.02 9.17 9.94
CA SER A 2 -3.37 9.56 9.54
C SER A 2 -4.41 8.59 10.11
N ALA A 3 -5.66 9.04 10.29
CA ALA A 3 -6.76 8.14 10.71
C ALA A 3 -6.94 6.95 9.75
N PHE A 4 -6.60 7.13 8.47
CA PHE A 4 -6.66 6.05 7.49
C PHE A 4 -5.53 5.03 7.66
N GLU A 5 -4.32 5.49 7.98
CA GLU A 5 -3.18 4.62 8.31
C GLU A 5 -3.49 3.73 9.52
N GLU A 6 -4.19 4.26 10.54
CA GLU A 6 -4.63 3.49 11.71
C GLU A 6 -5.64 2.40 11.36
N VAL A 7 -6.63 2.73 10.52
CA VAL A 7 -7.60 1.75 10.01
C VAL A 7 -6.88 0.65 9.22
N MET A 8 -6.00 1.03 8.30
CA MET A 8 -5.21 0.08 7.51
C MET A 8 -4.35 -0.82 8.40
N ALA A 9 -3.70 -0.25 9.42
CA ALA A 9 -2.89 -1.02 10.35
C ALA A 9 -3.72 -2.03 11.14
N ALA A 10 -4.92 -1.66 11.60
CA ALA A 10 -5.82 -2.57 12.32
C ALA A 10 -6.28 -3.73 11.42
N GLU A 11 -6.72 -3.42 10.20
CA GLU A 11 -7.15 -4.43 9.21
C GLU A 11 -6.02 -5.39 8.86
N LEU A 12 -4.85 -4.86 8.49
CA LEU A 12 -3.69 -5.66 8.13
C LEU A 12 -3.18 -6.50 9.31
N THR A 13 -3.24 -5.98 10.54
CA THR A 13 -2.90 -6.73 11.75
C THR A 13 -3.81 -7.92 11.97
N TRP A 14 -5.11 -7.71 11.83
CA TRP A 14 -6.05 -8.81 11.94
C TRP A 14 -5.82 -9.86 10.85
N MET A 15 -5.66 -9.44 9.59
CA MET A 15 -5.44 -10.35 8.46
C MET A 15 -4.14 -11.15 8.58
N ALA A 16 -3.05 -10.50 9.00
CA ALA A 16 -1.77 -11.16 9.22
C ALA A 16 -1.87 -12.23 10.32
N ARG A 17 -2.53 -11.91 11.44
CA ARG A 17 -2.76 -12.87 12.55
C ARG A 17 -3.67 -14.03 12.14
N ALA A 18 -4.65 -13.76 11.28
CA ALA A 18 -5.55 -14.77 10.75
C ALA A 18 -4.91 -15.63 9.64
N GLY A 19 -3.67 -15.32 9.20
CA GLY A 19 -2.99 -16.05 8.14
C GLY A 19 -3.71 -15.97 6.81
N LEU A 20 -4.38 -14.85 6.52
CA LEU A 20 -5.14 -14.72 5.28
C LEU A 20 -4.21 -14.73 4.05
N PRO A 21 -4.64 -15.33 2.94
CA PRO A 21 -3.82 -15.38 1.74
C PRO A 21 -3.67 -13.98 1.13
N ALA A 22 -2.54 -13.75 0.45
CA ALA A 22 -2.20 -12.47 -0.19
C ALA A 22 -3.31 -11.94 -1.12
N ARG A 23 -4.05 -12.83 -1.80
CA ARG A 23 -5.20 -12.44 -2.62
C ARG A 23 -6.31 -11.76 -1.81
N THR A 24 -6.61 -12.27 -0.61
CA THR A 24 -7.64 -11.69 0.26
C THR A 24 -7.17 -10.33 0.77
N VAL A 25 -5.92 -10.23 1.23
CA VAL A 25 -5.32 -8.94 1.65
C VAL A 25 -5.43 -7.91 0.53
N ARG A 26 -5.05 -8.27 -0.69
CA ARG A 26 -5.12 -7.40 -1.86
C ARG A 26 -6.53 -6.85 -2.10
N LEU A 27 -7.55 -7.72 -2.09
CA LEU A 27 -8.95 -7.33 -2.33
C LEU A 27 -9.47 -6.41 -1.21
N THR A 28 -9.15 -6.71 0.05
CA THR A 28 -9.53 -5.87 1.19
C THR A 28 -8.88 -4.49 1.10
N VAL A 29 -7.58 -4.42 0.83
CA VAL A 29 -6.86 -3.15 0.63
C VAL A 29 -7.50 -2.34 -0.50
N GLN A 30 -7.85 -3.01 -1.59
CA GLN A 30 -8.51 -2.37 -2.73
C GLN A 30 -9.84 -1.73 -2.31
N GLU A 31 -10.68 -2.46 -1.57
CA GLU A 31 -11.97 -1.96 -1.07
C GLU A 31 -11.81 -0.80 -0.09
N CYS A 32 -10.84 -0.87 0.84
CA CYS A 32 -10.53 0.21 1.78
C CYS A 32 -10.09 1.48 1.04
N LEU A 33 -9.21 1.36 0.04
CA LEU A 33 -8.76 2.48 -0.79
C LEU A 33 -9.90 3.08 -1.61
N LEU A 34 -10.70 2.25 -2.28
CA LEU A 34 -11.85 2.71 -3.06
C LEU A 34 -12.85 3.47 -2.18
N THR A 35 -13.11 2.96 -0.98
CA THR A 35 -13.98 3.63 0.01
C THR A 35 -13.38 4.96 0.47
N ARG A 36 -12.06 5.01 0.71
CA ARG A 36 -11.37 6.23 1.14
C ARG A 36 -11.40 7.31 0.06
N ILE A 37 -11.08 6.90 -1.17
CA ILE A 37 -10.98 7.76 -2.35
C ILE A 37 -12.40 8.24 -2.77
N GLY A 38 -13.43 7.40 -2.63
CA GLY A 38 -14.81 7.76 -2.95
C GLY A 38 -15.52 8.69 -1.96
N ARG A 39 -14.92 8.99 -0.79
CA ARG A 39 -15.54 9.80 0.28
C ARG A 39 -15.19 11.30 0.25
N GLY A 40 -14.57 11.81 -0.81
CA GLY A 40 -14.18 13.23 -0.89
C GLY A 40 -13.79 13.70 -2.30
N PRO A 41 -13.34 14.96 -2.45
CA PRO A 41 -12.84 15.45 -3.72
C PRO A 41 -11.61 14.65 -4.17
N LEU A 42 -11.65 14.16 -5.41
CA LEU A 42 -10.57 13.37 -6.01
C LEU A 42 -9.44 14.29 -6.48
N GLY A 43 -8.31 14.26 -5.77
CA GLY A 43 -7.07 14.95 -6.16
C GLY A 43 -5.85 14.03 -6.08
N ALA A 44 -4.80 14.42 -6.79
CA ALA A 44 -3.54 13.67 -6.84
C ALA A 44 -2.98 13.43 -5.43
N ARG A 45 -3.05 14.47 -4.59
CA ARG A 45 -2.55 14.42 -3.21
C ARG A 45 -3.34 13.45 -2.36
N GLU A 46 -4.66 13.52 -2.38
CA GLU A 46 -5.53 12.67 -1.57
C GLU A 46 -5.35 11.18 -1.94
N VAL A 47 -5.15 10.90 -3.22
CA VAL A 47 -4.87 9.55 -3.73
C VAL A 47 -3.47 9.09 -3.28
N SER A 48 -2.44 9.92 -3.46
CA SER A 48 -1.08 9.61 -3.01
C SER A 48 -1.00 9.40 -1.50
N ASP A 49 -1.62 10.27 -0.69
CA ASP A 49 -1.64 10.17 0.77
C ASP A 49 -2.34 8.88 1.25
N ALA A 50 -3.40 8.45 0.56
CA ALA A 50 -4.09 7.19 0.88
C ALA A 50 -3.21 5.97 0.56
N VAL A 51 -2.53 5.97 -0.58
CA VAL A 51 -1.59 4.90 -0.96
C VAL A 51 -0.40 4.86 0.00
N GLU A 52 0.20 6.02 0.29
CA GLU A 52 1.31 6.15 1.24
C GLU A 52 0.94 5.57 2.62
N ALA A 53 -0.23 5.95 3.13
CA ALA A 53 -0.72 5.45 4.41
C ALA A 53 -0.90 3.92 4.44
N ALA A 54 -1.45 3.33 3.37
CA ALA A 54 -1.62 1.87 3.28
C ALA A 54 -0.27 1.15 3.25
N VAL A 55 0.68 1.63 2.44
CA VAL A 55 2.02 1.02 2.35
C VAL A 55 2.78 1.18 3.67
N ARG A 56 2.74 2.35 4.31
CA ARG A 56 3.35 2.56 5.63
C ARG A 56 2.79 1.63 6.69
N ALA A 57 1.48 1.41 6.71
CA ALA A 57 0.84 0.48 7.64
C ALA A 57 1.36 -0.96 7.42
N ALA A 58 1.46 -1.41 6.17
CA ALA A 58 1.97 -2.75 5.84
C ALA A 58 3.43 -2.94 6.23
N CYS A 59 4.29 -1.96 5.91
CA CYS A 59 5.70 -2.02 6.24
C CYS A 59 5.96 -1.99 7.75
N ARG A 60 5.16 -1.20 8.48
CA ARG A 60 5.19 -1.20 9.93
C ARG A 60 4.85 -2.58 10.49
N LEU A 61 3.86 -3.24 9.92
CA LEU A 61 3.47 -4.59 10.30
C LEU A 61 4.58 -5.61 10.11
N VAL A 62 5.26 -5.57 8.97
CA VAL A 62 6.45 -6.39 8.73
C VAL A 62 7.54 -6.12 9.77
N ARG A 63 7.70 -4.86 10.19
CA ARG A 63 8.68 -4.48 11.22
C ARG A 63 8.28 -4.94 12.63
N GLU A 64 7.03 -4.76 13.01
CA GLU A 64 6.56 -4.91 14.40
C GLU A 64 6.07 -6.32 14.71
N LEU A 65 5.60 -7.05 13.71
CA LEU A 65 4.98 -8.37 13.87
C LEU A 65 5.71 -9.47 13.09
N ASP A 66 6.87 -9.16 12.50
CA ASP A 66 7.63 -10.09 11.65
C ASP A 66 6.76 -10.71 10.54
N ALA A 67 5.82 -9.92 10.02
CA ALA A 67 4.92 -10.34 8.96
C ALA A 67 5.72 -10.57 7.66
N PRO A 68 5.26 -11.48 6.77
CA PRO A 68 5.95 -11.75 5.51
C PRO A 68 6.02 -10.51 4.61
N ASP A 69 7.14 -10.33 3.91
CA ASP A 69 7.36 -9.21 2.96
C ASP A 69 6.32 -9.23 1.82
N GLU A 70 5.77 -10.39 1.47
CA GLU A 70 4.67 -10.55 0.51
C GLU A 70 3.40 -9.79 0.92
N LEU A 71 3.23 -9.48 2.21
CA LEU A 71 2.16 -8.62 2.70
C LEU A 71 2.26 -7.22 2.08
N VAL A 72 3.47 -6.67 2.00
CA VAL A 72 3.69 -5.35 1.41
C VAL A 72 3.46 -5.40 -0.09
N GLU A 73 3.89 -6.45 -0.79
CA GLU A 73 3.56 -6.63 -2.21
C GLU A 73 2.04 -6.64 -2.44
N ALA A 74 1.30 -7.42 -1.65
CA ALA A 74 -0.15 -7.53 -1.76
C ALA A 74 -0.85 -6.18 -1.53
N VAL A 75 -0.35 -5.40 -0.57
CA VAL A 75 -0.87 -4.06 -0.25
C VAL A 75 -0.57 -3.07 -1.36
N CYS A 76 0.67 -3.00 -1.85
CA CYS A 76 1.04 -2.13 -2.97
C CYS A 76 0.18 -2.45 -4.20
N ARG A 77 0.04 -3.74 -4.53
CA ARG A 77 -0.78 -4.21 -5.64
C ARG A 77 -2.24 -3.80 -5.47
N GLY A 78 -2.84 -4.05 -4.30
CA GLY A 78 -4.25 -3.72 -4.04
C GLY A 78 -4.51 -2.22 -4.07
N ALA A 79 -3.57 -1.42 -3.55
CA ALA A 79 -3.66 0.03 -3.55
C ALA A 79 -3.60 0.60 -4.97
N LEU A 80 -2.65 0.17 -5.79
CA LEU A 80 -2.52 0.64 -7.18
C LEU A 80 -3.66 0.13 -8.08
N GLU A 81 -4.12 -1.10 -7.87
CA GLU A 81 -5.32 -1.64 -8.52
C GLU A 81 -6.58 -0.82 -8.14
N ALA A 82 -6.69 -0.30 -6.92
CA ALA A 82 -7.78 0.61 -6.54
C ALA A 82 -7.69 1.94 -7.30
N VAL A 83 -6.50 2.55 -7.38
CA VAL A 83 -6.30 3.80 -8.10
C VAL A 83 -6.63 3.65 -9.59
N ARG A 84 -6.17 2.55 -10.20
CA ARG A 84 -6.44 2.21 -11.60
C ARG A 84 -7.91 1.87 -11.85
N GLY A 85 -8.52 1.08 -10.97
CA GLY A 85 -9.86 0.51 -11.13
C GLY A 85 -11.03 1.42 -10.76
N HIS A 86 -10.79 2.51 -10.02
CA HIS A 86 -11.84 3.47 -9.65
C HIS A 86 -12.43 4.24 -10.86
N GLY A 87 -11.75 4.21 -12.01
CA GLY A 87 -12.22 4.79 -13.27
C GLY A 87 -12.11 6.32 -13.32
N GLY A 88 -11.99 6.88 -14.53
CA GLY A 88 -11.99 8.34 -14.76
C GLY A 88 -10.78 9.07 -14.15
N ALA A 89 -11.05 10.07 -13.29
CA ALA A 89 -10.08 11.04 -12.78
C ALA A 89 -9.05 10.49 -11.77
N SER A 90 -9.19 9.27 -11.26
CA SER A 90 -8.18 8.68 -10.36
C SER A 90 -7.05 7.99 -11.13
N ALA A 91 -7.33 7.45 -12.32
CA ALA A 91 -6.33 6.75 -13.14
C ALA A 91 -5.23 7.71 -13.62
N GLN A 92 -5.54 8.99 -13.80
CA GLN A 92 -4.56 10.03 -14.12
C GLN A 92 -3.54 10.26 -12.98
N TRP A 93 -3.90 9.86 -11.75
CA TRP A 93 -3.05 9.97 -10.56
C TRP A 93 -2.29 8.67 -10.24
N LEU A 94 -2.38 7.65 -11.10
CA LEU A 94 -1.63 6.41 -10.92
C LEU A 94 -0.11 6.64 -10.86
N PRO A 95 0.51 7.49 -11.70
CA PRO A 95 1.95 7.74 -11.60
C PRO A 95 2.35 8.38 -10.26
N THR A 96 1.56 9.35 -9.78
CA THR A 96 1.79 10.02 -8.49
C THR A 96 1.55 9.09 -7.30
N ALA A 97 0.59 8.17 -7.41
CA ALA A 97 0.33 7.14 -6.40
C ALA A 97 1.47 6.11 -6.34
N ALA A 98 1.94 5.65 -7.50
CA ALA A 98 3.09 4.74 -7.58
C ALA A 98 4.35 5.38 -7.02
N GLY A 99 4.60 6.66 -7.32
CA GLY A 99 5.71 7.42 -6.72
C GLY A 99 5.63 7.50 -5.19
N ALA A 100 4.43 7.67 -4.62
CA ALA A 100 4.23 7.68 -3.17
C ALA A 100 4.51 6.31 -2.53
N ALA A 101 4.01 5.22 -3.13
CA ALA A 101 4.33 3.86 -2.69
C ALA A 101 5.84 3.60 -2.74
N HIS A 102 6.50 3.99 -3.83
CA HIS A 102 7.93 3.83 -4.03
C HIS A 102 8.75 4.58 -2.98
N ALA A 103 8.39 5.84 -2.69
CA ALA A 103 9.07 6.66 -1.71
C ALA A 103 9.07 6.00 -0.31
N VAL A 104 7.96 5.37 0.09
CA VAL A 104 7.87 4.61 1.36
C VAL A 104 8.80 3.41 1.33
N LEU A 105 8.79 2.64 0.24
CA LEU A 105 9.66 1.46 0.11
C LEU A 105 11.15 1.84 0.12
N GLU A 106 11.53 2.95 -0.52
CA GLU A 106 12.90 3.47 -0.48
C GLU A 106 13.31 3.96 0.91
N GLU A 107 12.40 4.62 1.64
CA GLU A 107 12.60 5.04 3.03
C GLU A 107 12.97 3.83 3.91
N LEU A 108 12.19 2.76 3.82
CA LEU A 108 12.44 1.52 4.56
C LEU A 108 13.70 0.79 4.13
N ALA A 109 13.97 0.75 2.82
CA ALA A 109 15.18 0.12 2.30
C ALA A 109 16.45 0.82 2.79
N ARG A 110 16.40 2.15 3.01
CA ARG A 110 17.49 2.93 3.61
C ARG A 110 17.65 2.62 5.10
N GLU A 111 16.57 2.42 5.82
CA GLU A 111 16.58 2.17 7.28
C GLU A 111 17.12 0.77 7.65
N ARG A 112 16.89 -0.27 6.84
CA ARG A 112 17.25 -1.65 7.18
C ARG A 112 18.70 -2.07 6.87
N GLY A 113 19.46 -1.33 6.05
CA GLY A 113 20.88 -1.60 5.75
C GLY A 113 21.20 -2.87 4.93
N ASP A 114 20.40 -3.93 5.10
CA ASP A 114 20.23 -5.12 4.26
C ASP A 114 18.72 -5.15 3.87
N GLU A 115 18.25 -5.64 2.74
CA GLU A 115 18.38 -7.01 2.25
C GLU A 115 17.75 -7.04 0.85
N ALA A 116 18.19 -7.98 0.00
CA ALA A 116 17.82 -8.05 -1.42
C ALA A 116 16.31 -7.91 -1.71
N THR A 117 15.43 -8.26 -0.77
CA THR A 117 13.97 -8.23 -0.87
C THR A 117 13.37 -6.82 -1.06
N TRP A 118 13.78 -5.82 -0.27
CA TRP A 118 13.25 -4.45 -0.42
C TRP A 118 13.73 -3.80 -1.72
N ARG A 119 15.00 -4.01 -2.05
CA ARG A 119 15.55 -3.60 -3.36
C ARG A 119 14.92 -4.40 -4.50
N TRP A 120 14.42 -5.61 -4.26
CA TRP A 120 13.70 -6.41 -5.24
C TRP A 120 12.27 -5.88 -5.42
N LEU A 121 11.55 -5.53 -4.35
CA LEU A 121 10.23 -4.89 -4.41
C LEU A 121 10.29 -3.56 -5.18
N VAL A 122 11.30 -2.73 -4.89
CA VAL A 122 11.59 -1.48 -5.61
C VAL A 122 11.91 -1.71 -7.10
N ARG A 123 12.60 -2.82 -7.45
CA ARG A 123 13.03 -3.14 -8.82
C ARG A 123 12.01 -3.93 -9.66
N ARG A 124 11.08 -4.64 -9.03
CA ARG A 124 9.99 -5.39 -9.70
C ARG A 124 8.80 -4.52 -10.12
N GLU A 125 9.01 -3.21 -10.17
CA GLU A 125 8.11 -2.23 -10.75
C GLU A 125 8.34 -2.00 -12.28
N PRO A 126 8.30 -2.98 -13.21
CA PRO A 126 8.03 -2.67 -14.60
C PRO A 126 6.53 -2.87 -14.88
N GLY A 127 5.76 -1.79 -14.77
CA GLY A 127 4.42 -1.67 -15.36
C GLY A 127 3.27 -2.15 -14.49
N TRP A 128 2.70 -1.23 -13.71
CA TRP A 128 1.35 -1.32 -13.15
C TRP A 128 0.34 -0.57 -14.01
#